data_AF-A0A0Q4C0N9-F1
#
_entry.id   AF-A0A0Q4C0N9-F1
#
_cell.length_a   1.000
_cell.length_b   1.000
_cell.length_c   1.000
_cell.angle_alpha   90.00
_cell.angle_beta   90.00
_cell.angle_gamma   90.00
#
_symmetry.space_group_name_H-M   'P 1'
#
loop_
_entity.id
_entity.type
_entity.pdbx_description
1 polymer ?
#
loop_
_entity_poly.entity_id
_entity_poly.type
_entity_poly.pdbx_seq_one_letter_code
_entity_poly.pdbx_strand_id
1 'polypeptide(L)'
;MCGPAALPIIAAGLAAAGSITGGLAANAQAKFQAKIADRNADMEREAGQQEMENTREAALDHYRKVGQLKGAQRARAAAGGVSVDMGTAQWVQDDTEMLGREDANRIYKQGAQNVRGHDIQASNYTGQASASRQAGTMALIKSGFDAGSSILSGANQYNKMKSGT
;
A
#
# COMPACT_ATOMS: atom_id res chain seq x y z
N MET A 1 -43.54 43.09 -24.24
CA MET A 1 -43.89 42.29 -23.05
C MET A 1 -43.20 40.94 -23.16
N CYS A 2 -41.93 40.84 -22.75
CA CYS A 2 -41.18 39.58 -22.70
C CYS A 2 -41.15 39.16 -21.23
N GLY A 3 -41.99 38.20 -20.85
CA GLY A 3 -42.21 37.85 -19.45
C GLY A 3 -40.95 37.28 -18.78
N PRO A 4 -40.74 37.53 -17.48
CA PRO A 4 -39.60 37.03 -16.71
C PRO A 4 -39.54 35.50 -16.53
N ALA A 5 -40.47 34.75 -17.13
CA ALA A 5 -40.53 33.29 -17.05
C ALA A 5 -39.59 32.54 -18.03
N ALA A 6 -38.98 33.24 -19.01
CA ALA A 6 -38.13 32.59 -20.03
C ALA A 6 -36.64 32.48 -19.64
N LEU A 7 -36.18 33.27 -18.67
CA LEU A 7 -34.78 33.28 -18.22
C LEU A 7 -34.37 32.09 -17.33
N PRO A 8 -35.21 31.54 -16.41
CA PRO A 8 -34.75 30.47 -15.52
C PRO A 8 -34.53 29.11 -16.22
N ILE A 9 -35.19 28.86 -17.36
CA ILE A 9 -35.07 27.56 -18.08
C ILE A 9 -33.72 27.44 -18.80
N ILE A 10 -33.20 28.55 -19.32
CA ILE A 10 -31.89 28.59 -20.00
C ILE A 10 -30.74 28.48 -18.97
N ALA A 11 -30.92 29.04 -17.77
CA ALA A 11 -29.97 28.90 -16.67
C ALA A 11 -29.90 27.46 -16.11
N ALA A 12 -31.02 26.74 -16.05
CA ALA A 12 -31.06 25.34 -15.63
C ALA A 12 -30.34 24.39 -16.62
N GLY A 13 -30.41 24.67 -17.92
CA GLY A 13 -29.71 23.90 -18.96
C GLY A 13 -28.18 24.06 -18.93
N LEU A 14 -27.68 25.26 -18.59
CA LEU A 14 -26.24 25.53 -18.44
C LEU A 14 -25.68 24.97 -17.12
N ALA A 15 -26.46 24.97 -16.03
CA ALA A 15 -26.06 24.37 -14.76
C ALA A 15 -25.92 22.83 -14.85
N ALA A 16 -26.78 22.17 -15.64
CA ALA A 16 -26.70 20.72 -15.89
C ALA A 16 -25.48 20.31 -16.75
N ALA A 17 -25.01 21.18 -17.65
CA ALA A 17 -23.79 20.93 -18.43
C ALA A 17 -22.51 21.05 -17.57
N GLY A 18 -22.47 22.02 -16.63
CA GLY A 18 -21.35 22.20 -15.71
C GLY A 18 -21.22 21.09 -14.67
N SER A 19 -22.32 20.58 -14.11
CA SER A 19 -22.31 19.52 -13.08
C SER A 19 -21.77 18.18 -13.61
N ILE A 20 -22.10 17.81 -14.85
CA ILE A 20 -21.59 16.58 -15.49
C ILE A 20 -20.07 16.65 -15.73
N THR A 21 -19.55 17.81 -16.16
CA THR A 21 -18.10 18.00 -16.33
C THR A 21 -17.34 17.91 -15.01
N GLY A 22 -17.94 18.38 -13.91
CA GLY A 22 -17.37 18.27 -12.56
C GLY A 22 -17.23 16.82 -12.07
N GLY A 23 -18.24 15.98 -12.30
CA GLY A 23 -18.20 14.56 -11.94
C GLY A 23 -17.17 13.76 -12.75
N LEU A 24 -17.04 14.06 -14.04
CA LEU A 24 -16.02 13.47 -14.93
C LEU A 24 -14.60 13.81 -14.48
N ALA A 25 -14.34 15.09 -14.19
CA ALA A 25 -13.05 15.54 -13.69
C ALA A 25 -12.71 14.90 -12.33
N ALA A 26 -13.68 14.85 -11.41
CA ALA A 26 -13.51 14.21 -10.10
C ALA A 26 -13.19 12.71 -10.23
N ASN A 27 -13.87 12.00 -11.14
CA ASN A 27 -13.58 10.59 -11.39
C ASN A 27 -12.21 10.37 -12.04
N ALA A 28 -11.81 11.21 -13.00
CA ALA A 28 -10.48 11.14 -13.60
C ALA A 28 -9.38 11.35 -12.54
N GLN A 29 -9.55 12.35 -11.67
CA GLN A 29 -8.64 12.60 -10.55
C GLN A 29 -8.58 11.42 -9.58
N ALA A 30 -9.73 10.85 -9.23
CA ALA A 30 -9.79 9.72 -8.31
C ALA A 30 -9.16 8.44 -8.90
N LYS A 31 -9.32 8.20 -10.21
CA LYS A 31 -8.61 7.13 -10.93
C LYS A 31 -7.09 7.35 -10.96
N PHE A 32 -6.64 8.59 -11.10
CA PHE A 32 -5.22 8.92 -11.05
C PHE A 32 -4.63 8.65 -9.66
N GLN A 33 -5.31 9.09 -8.59
CA GLN A 33 -4.91 8.78 -7.22
C GLN A 33 -4.87 7.26 -6.97
N ALA A 34 -5.87 6.53 -7.48
CA ALA A 34 -5.89 5.08 -7.38
C ALA A 34 -4.67 4.44 -8.04
N LYS A 35 -4.29 4.90 -9.23
CA LYS A 35 -3.11 4.39 -9.96
C LYS A 35 -1.81 4.67 -9.21
N ILE A 36 -1.68 5.83 -8.56
CA ILE A 36 -0.54 6.12 -7.69
C ILE A 36 -0.50 5.15 -6.51
N ALA A 37 -1.65 4.93 -5.85
CA ALA A 37 -1.74 4.01 -4.74
C ALA A 37 -1.42 2.56 -5.18
N ASP A 38 -1.90 2.09 -6.34
CA ASP A 38 -1.52 0.78 -6.88
C ASP A 38 0.00 0.69 -7.09
N ARG A 39 0.63 1.75 -7.63
CA ARG A 39 2.09 1.78 -7.80
C ARG A 39 2.84 1.74 -6.50
N ASN A 40 2.36 2.44 -5.47
CA ASN A 40 2.94 2.33 -4.14
C ASN A 40 2.78 0.91 -3.58
N ALA A 41 1.64 0.27 -3.80
CA ALA A 41 1.45 -1.13 -3.40
C ALA A 41 2.42 -2.08 -4.12
N ASP A 42 2.64 -1.89 -5.42
CA ASP A 42 3.60 -2.68 -6.21
C ASP A 42 5.03 -2.49 -5.68
N MET A 43 5.45 -1.23 -5.42
CA MET A 43 6.77 -0.93 -4.86
C MET A 43 6.98 -1.57 -3.48
N GLU A 44 5.96 -1.55 -2.62
CA GLU A 44 6.04 -2.22 -1.31
C GLU A 44 6.20 -3.74 -1.46
N ARG A 45 5.52 -4.38 -2.42
CA ARG A 45 5.69 -5.82 -2.67
C ARG A 45 7.09 -6.13 -3.20
N GLU A 46 7.63 -5.30 -4.08
CA GLU A 46 9.00 -5.43 -4.58
C GLU A 46 10.02 -5.25 -3.45
N ALA A 47 9.83 -4.25 -2.59
CA ALA A 47 10.65 -4.03 -1.40
C ALA A 47 10.60 -5.22 -0.45
N GLY A 48 9.41 -5.81 -0.23
CA GLY A 48 9.26 -7.04 0.55
C GLY A 48 10.01 -8.23 -0.05
N GLN A 49 10.05 -8.38 -1.38
CA GLN A 49 10.85 -9.42 -2.03
C GLN A 49 12.35 -9.21 -1.85
N GLN A 50 12.81 -7.97 -2.06
CA GLN A 50 14.20 -7.60 -1.82
C GLN A 50 14.61 -7.83 -0.36
N GLU A 51 13.72 -7.55 0.60
CA GLU A 51 13.98 -7.78 2.01
C GLU A 51 14.16 -9.27 2.35
N MET A 52 13.43 -10.16 1.67
CA MET A 52 13.68 -11.61 1.81
C MET A 52 15.06 -12.00 1.30
N GLU A 53 15.53 -11.40 0.21
CA GLU A 53 16.88 -11.66 -0.33
C GLU A 53 17.96 -11.14 0.63
N ASN A 54 17.81 -9.89 1.10
CA ASN A 54 18.69 -9.28 2.11
C ASN A 54 18.78 -10.15 3.37
N THR A 55 17.63 -10.68 3.83
CA THR A 55 17.58 -11.56 5.02
C THR A 55 18.37 -12.84 4.80
N ARG A 56 18.26 -13.46 3.61
CA ARG A 56 19.01 -14.68 3.28
C ARG A 56 20.51 -14.39 3.21
N GLU A 57 20.91 -13.29 2.60
CA GLU A 57 22.31 -12.89 2.51
C GLU A 57 22.90 -12.60 3.90
N ALA A 58 22.17 -11.85 4.75
CA ALA A 58 22.58 -11.58 6.12
C ALA A 58 22.74 -12.87 6.94
N ALA A 59 21.84 -13.85 6.77
CA ALA A 59 21.96 -15.15 7.42
C ALA A 59 23.19 -15.93 6.93
N LEU A 60 23.46 -15.94 5.62
CA LEU A 60 24.65 -16.58 5.05
C LEU A 60 25.95 -15.97 5.59
N ASP A 61 26.03 -14.64 5.64
CA ASP A 61 27.18 -13.93 6.21
C ASP A 61 27.37 -14.21 7.69
N HIS A 62 26.27 -14.32 8.44
CA HIS A 62 26.32 -14.73 9.84
C HIS A 62 26.89 -16.15 9.99
N TYR A 63 26.41 -17.11 9.19
CA TYR A 63 26.97 -18.47 9.20
C TYR A 63 28.46 -18.51 8.86
N ARG A 64 28.93 -17.68 7.91
CA ARG A 64 30.36 -17.55 7.60
C ARG A 64 31.15 -17.04 8.80
N LYS A 65 30.66 -16.01 9.51
CA LYS A 65 31.30 -15.48 10.72
C LYS A 65 31.38 -16.52 11.84
N VAL A 66 30.29 -17.26 12.08
CA VAL A 66 30.26 -18.36 13.06
C VAL A 66 31.28 -19.43 12.68
N GLY A 67 31.36 -19.81 11.40
CA GLY A 67 32.35 -20.76 10.91
C GLY A 67 33.79 -20.30 11.13
N GLN A 68 34.10 -19.04 10.82
CA GLN A 68 35.42 -18.44 11.07
C GLN A 68 35.76 -18.42 12.56
N LEU A 69 34.81 -18.08 13.43
CA LEU A 69 34.99 -18.07 14.88
C LEU A 69 35.29 -19.47 15.41
N LYS A 70 34.51 -20.49 15.01
CA LYS A 70 34.77 -21.90 15.37
C LYS A 70 36.14 -22.35 14.86
N GLY A 71 36.51 -21.98 13.63
CA GLY A 71 37.82 -22.27 13.06
C GLY A 71 38.97 -21.67 13.88
N ALA A 72 38.84 -20.41 14.30
CA ALA A 72 39.81 -19.74 15.14
C ALA A 72 39.89 -20.36 16.56
N GLN A 73 38.75 -20.75 17.15
CA GLN A 73 38.72 -21.48 18.43
C GLN A 73 39.47 -22.81 18.34
N ARG A 74 39.23 -23.59 17.28
CA ARG A 74 39.95 -24.85 17.03
C ARG A 74 41.45 -24.64 16.87
N ALA A 75 41.86 -23.66 16.06
CA ALA A 75 43.28 -23.35 15.86
C ALA A 75 43.99 -22.97 17.17
N ARG A 76 43.33 -22.17 18.03
CA ARG A 76 43.87 -21.80 19.35
C ARG A 76 43.95 -22.99 20.30
N ALA A 77 42.92 -23.83 20.37
CA ALA A 77 42.93 -25.01 21.21
C ALA A 77 44.04 -26.00 20.77
N ALA A 78 44.20 -26.21 19.46
CA ALA A 78 45.28 -27.02 18.91
C ALA A 78 46.68 -26.44 19.22
N ALA A 79 46.85 -25.12 19.07
CA ALA A 79 48.12 -24.44 19.40
C ALA A 79 48.46 -24.53 20.90
N GLY A 80 47.45 -24.57 21.77
CA GLY A 80 47.59 -24.76 23.22
C GLY A 80 47.79 -26.22 23.64
N GLY A 81 47.85 -27.18 22.71
CA GLY A 81 48.00 -28.61 23.01
C GLY A 81 46.75 -29.27 23.59
N VAL A 82 45.58 -28.62 23.50
CA VAL A 82 44.31 -29.14 23.99
C VAL A 82 43.58 -29.90 22.87
N SER A 83 42.99 -31.04 23.18
CA SER A 83 42.14 -31.77 22.25
C SER A 83 40.95 -30.91 21.81
N VAL A 84 40.82 -30.65 20.51
CA VAL A 84 39.77 -29.76 19.97
C VAL A 84 38.37 -30.37 19.98
N ASP A 85 38.29 -31.69 20.11
CA ASP A 85 37.05 -32.48 20.04
C ASP A 85 36.65 -33.07 21.40
N MET A 86 37.27 -32.63 22.50
CA MET A 86 36.98 -33.16 23.84
C MET A 86 37.15 -32.07 24.90
N GLY A 87 36.44 -32.21 26.03
CA GLY A 87 36.58 -31.30 27.17
C GLY A 87 36.18 -29.86 26.83
N THR A 88 36.63 -28.89 27.62
CA THR A 88 36.18 -27.48 27.56
C THR A 88 36.29 -26.82 26.19
N ALA A 89 37.23 -27.25 25.34
CA ALA A 89 37.39 -26.75 23.97
C ALA A 89 36.22 -27.13 23.05
N GLN A 90 35.60 -28.29 23.28
CA GLN A 90 34.40 -28.73 22.56
C GLN A 90 33.16 -27.94 23.04
N TRP A 91 33.00 -27.77 24.36
CA TRP A 91 31.89 -27.02 24.95
C TRP A 91 31.81 -25.59 24.41
N VAL A 92 32.94 -24.91 24.30
CA VAL A 92 33.00 -23.54 23.72
C VAL A 92 32.54 -23.51 22.26
N GLN A 93 32.87 -24.53 21.47
CA GLN A 93 32.44 -24.62 20.07
C GLN A 93 30.94 -24.94 19.97
N ASP A 94 30.42 -25.78 20.85
CA ASP A 94 29.00 -26.14 20.92
C ASP A 94 28.15 -24.94 21.34
N ASP A 95 28.59 -24.18 22.36
CA ASP A 95 27.96 -22.92 22.76
C ASP A 95 27.98 -21.89 21.62
N THR A 96 29.10 -21.80 20.90
CA THR A 96 29.24 -20.91 19.74
C THR A 96 28.26 -21.30 18.62
N GLU A 97 28.05 -22.60 18.39
CA GLU A 97 27.05 -23.07 17.42
C GLU A 97 25.63 -22.79 17.88
N MET A 98 25.32 -23.02 19.16
CA MET A 98 24.01 -22.73 19.73
C MET A 98 23.66 -21.25 19.57
N LEU A 99 24.56 -20.36 20.01
CA LEU A 99 24.38 -18.91 19.86
C LEU A 99 24.30 -18.50 18.39
N GLY A 100 25.13 -19.09 17.54
CA GLY A 100 25.09 -18.88 16.09
C GLY A 100 23.73 -19.22 15.47
N ARG A 101 23.11 -20.33 15.90
CA ARG A 101 21.76 -20.73 15.46
C ARG A 101 20.68 -19.80 16.00
N GLU A 102 20.79 -19.36 17.25
CA GLU A 102 19.83 -18.41 17.84
C GLU A 102 19.84 -17.08 17.08
N ASP A 103 21.04 -16.55 16.81
CA ASP A 103 21.22 -15.31 16.05
C ASP A 103 20.70 -15.45 14.61
N ALA A 104 20.97 -16.57 13.94
CA ALA A 104 20.41 -16.84 12.61
C ALA A 104 18.87 -16.85 12.64
N ASN A 105 18.27 -17.51 13.63
CA ASN A 105 16.82 -17.49 13.82
C ASN A 105 16.30 -16.06 14.06
N ARG A 106 17.05 -15.22 14.77
CA ARG A 106 16.70 -13.81 14.99
C ARG A 106 16.73 -13.02 13.68
N ILE A 107 17.73 -13.24 12.82
CA ILE A 107 17.82 -12.64 11.48
C ILE A 107 16.57 -12.99 10.65
N TYR A 108 16.21 -14.28 10.59
CA TYR A 108 15.02 -14.71 9.85
C TYR A 108 13.72 -14.16 10.43
N LYS A 109 13.59 -14.11 11.76
CA LYS A 109 12.41 -13.52 12.42
C LYS A 109 12.28 -12.03 12.11
N GLN A 110 13.39 -11.29 12.14
CA GLN A 110 13.38 -9.87 11.80
C GLN A 110 13.00 -9.66 10.33
N GLY A 111 13.60 -10.42 9.41
CA GLY A 111 13.26 -10.38 7.99
C GLY A 111 11.78 -10.66 7.74
N ALA A 112 11.22 -11.71 8.36
CA ALA A 112 9.81 -12.05 8.25
C ALA A 112 8.89 -10.92 8.79
N GLN A 113 9.29 -10.24 9.86
CA GLN A 113 8.55 -9.08 10.38
C GLN A 113 8.60 -7.89 9.41
N ASN A 114 9.76 -7.63 8.80
CA ASN A 114 9.93 -6.56 7.83
C ASN A 114 9.07 -6.81 6.57
N VAL A 115 9.12 -8.03 6.01
CA VAL A 115 8.28 -8.45 4.88
C VAL A 115 6.79 -8.29 5.20
N ARG A 116 6.37 -8.74 6.39
CA ARG A 116 4.98 -8.54 6.84
C ARG A 116 4.60 -7.06 6.92
N GLY A 117 5.54 -6.20 7.32
CA GLY A 117 5.36 -4.74 7.31
C GLY A 117 5.06 -4.23 5.91
N HIS A 118 5.84 -4.64 4.91
CA HIS A 118 5.61 -4.32 3.50
C HIS A 118 4.27 -4.84 2.98
N ASP A 119 3.90 -6.08 3.31
CA ASP A 119 2.61 -6.67 2.91
C ASP A 119 1.41 -5.88 3.47
N ILE A 120 1.51 -5.40 4.71
CA ILE A 120 0.49 -4.55 5.34
C ILE A 120 0.42 -3.20 4.61
N GLN A 121 1.55 -2.58 4.29
CA GLN A 121 1.58 -1.30 3.56
C GLN A 121 1.01 -1.45 2.14
N ALA A 122 1.38 -2.51 1.42
CA ALA A 122 0.82 -2.83 0.11
C ALA A 122 -0.70 -3.04 0.17
N SER A 123 -1.18 -3.71 1.21
CA SER A 123 -2.63 -3.91 1.44
C SER A 123 -3.35 -2.58 1.73
N ASN A 124 -2.75 -1.70 2.53
CA ASN A 124 -3.28 -0.37 2.81
C ASN A 124 -3.39 0.48 1.53
N TYR A 125 -2.34 0.49 0.70
CA TYR A 125 -2.36 1.19 -0.58
C TYR A 125 -3.38 0.60 -1.56
N THR A 126 -3.52 -0.72 -1.61
CA THR A 126 -4.56 -1.38 -2.42
C THR A 126 -5.97 -0.98 -1.95
N GLY A 127 -6.17 -0.88 -0.64
CA GLY A 127 -7.39 -0.36 -0.02
C GLY A 127 -7.66 1.10 -0.41
N GLN A 128 -6.63 1.96 -0.34
CA GLN A 128 -6.71 3.36 -0.74
C GLN A 128 -7.06 3.51 -2.23
N ALA A 129 -6.46 2.71 -3.10
CA ALA A 129 -6.78 2.69 -4.52
C ALA A 129 -8.25 2.33 -4.76
N SER A 130 -8.75 1.31 -4.07
CA SER A 130 -10.15 0.88 -4.15
C SER A 130 -11.11 1.95 -3.66
N ALA A 131 -10.79 2.61 -2.54
CA ALA A 131 -11.56 3.72 -2.00
C ALA A 131 -11.60 4.92 -2.98
N SER A 132 -10.46 5.31 -3.56
CA SER A 132 -10.40 6.38 -4.56
C SER A 132 -11.25 6.04 -5.79
N ARG A 133 -11.18 4.81 -6.32
CA ARG A 133 -12.04 4.40 -7.45
C ARG A 133 -13.54 4.45 -7.11
N GLN A 134 -13.92 4.06 -5.90
CA GLN A 134 -15.30 4.16 -5.43
C GLN A 134 -15.75 5.61 -5.30
N ALA A 135 -14.91 6.48 -4.73
CA ALA A 135 -15.19 7.91 -4.63
C ALA A 135 -15.39 8.56 -6.02
N GLY A 136 -14.56 8.19 -7.00
CA GLY A 136 -14.71 8.65 -8.38
C GLY A 136 -16.02 8.19 -9.03
N THR A 137 -16.39 6.92 -8.83
CA THR A 137 -17.67 6.38 -9.31
C THR A 137 -18.86 7.07 -8.65
N MET A 138 -18.79 7.32 -7.34
CA MET A 138 -19.82 8.02 -6.59
C MET A 138 -19.96 9.47 -7.06
N ALA A 139 -18.85 10.16 -7.37
CA ALA A 139 -18.88 11.51 -7.90
C ALA A 139 -19.57 11.58 -9.27
N LEU A 140 -19.37 10.58 -10.14
CA LEU A 140 -20.13 10.46 -11.38
C LEU A 140 -21.62 10.24 -11.15
N ILE A 141 -21.99 9.29 -10.28
CA ILE A 141 -23.39 9.00 -9.97
C ILE A 141 -24.07 10.25 -9.41
N LYS A 142 -23.43 10.93 -8.45
CA LYS A 142 -23.90 12.18 -7.88
C LYS A 142 -24.08 13.25 -8.95
N SER A 143 -23.10 13.44 -9.85
CA SER A 143 -23.23 14.42 -10.93
C SER A 143 -24.41 14.15 -11.87
N GLY A 144 -24.68 12.87 -12.17
CA GLY A 144 -25.84 12.46 -12.97
C GLY A 144 -27.17 12.67 -12.23
N PHE A 145 -27.21 12.38 -10.94
CA PHE A 145 -28.38 12.63 -10.10
C PHE A 145 -28.67 14.12 -9.91
N ASP A 146 -27.64 14.94 -9.67
CA ASP A 146 -27.75 16.39 -9.54
C ASP A 146 -28.21 17.00 -10.88
N ALA A 147 -27.71 16.52 -12.02
CA ALA A 147 -28.19 16.92 -13.34
C ALA A 147 -29.67 16.52 -13.56
N GLY A 148 -30.05 15.28 -13.25
CA GLY A 148 -31.43 14.79 -13.41
C GLY A 148 -32.44 15.50 -12.50
N SER A 149 -32.08 15.75 -11.24
CA SER A 149 -32.90 16.52 -10.29
C SER A 149 -32.99 18.00 -10.65
N SER A 150 -31.93 18.58 -11.23
CA SER A 150 -31.95 19.95 -11.78
C SER A 150 -32.93 20.06 -12.95
N ILE A 151 -32.96 19.06 -13.85
CA ILE A 151 -33.92 18.99 -14.95
C ILE A 151 -35.36 18.83 -14.40
N LEU A 152 -35.58 17.94 -13.43
CA LEU A 152 -36.90 17.72 -12.84
C LEU A 152 -37.42 18.94 -12.07
N SER A 153 -36.56 19.61 -11.30
CA SER A 153 -36.93 20.83 -10.57
C SER A 153 -37.21 22.00 -11.51
N GLY A 154 -36.43 22.15 -12.58
CA GLY A 154 -36.69 23.11 -13.66
C GLY A 154 -38.02 22.83 -14.38
N ALA A 155 -38.32 21.56 -14.67
CA ALA A 155 -39.60 21.15 -15.27
C ALA A 155 -40.80 21.40 -14.35
N ASN A 156 -40.67 21.16 -13.04
CA ASN A 156 -41.71 21.46 -12.06
C ASN A 156 -41.93 22.97 -11.87
N GLN A 157 -40.88 23.79 -11.91
CA GLN A 157 -41.01 25.26 -11.93
C GLN A 157 -41.70 25.75 -13.20
N TYR A 158 -41.36 25.17 -14.36
CA TYR A 158 -42.01 25.51 -15.62
C TYR A 158 -43.50 25.15 -15.62
N ASN A 159 -43.86 23.95 -15.16
CA ASN A 159 -45.26 23.54 -15.04
C ASN A 159 -46.03 24.41 -14.04
N LYS A 160 -45.45 24.78 -12.89
CA LYS A 160 -46.08 25.72 -11.93
C LYS A 160 -46.31 27.10 -12.55
N MET A 161 -45.34 27.64 -13.29
CA MET A 161 -45.51 28.93 -13.99
C MET A 161 -46.57 28.87 -15.10
N LYS A 162 -46.77 27.70 -15.73
CA LYS A 162 -47.77 27.52 -16.79
C LYS A 162 -49.18 27.21 -16.26
N SER A 163 -49.31 26.63 -15.06
CA SER A 163 -50.60 26.23 -14.48
C SER A 163 -51.37 27.32 -13.72
N GLY A 164 -50.83 28.53 -13.57
CA GLY A 164 -51.61 29.68 -13.08
C GLY A 164 -52.20 29.50 -11.67
N THR A 165 -51.33 29.27 -10.68
CA THR A 165 -51.44 29.66 -9.25
C THR A 165 -50.03 29.76 -8.71
#